data_AF-A0A662IYS1-F1
#
_entry.id   AF-A0A662IYS1-F1
#
_cell.length_a   1.000
_cell.length_b   1.000
_cell.length_c   1.000
_cell.angle_alpha   90.00
_cell.angle_beta   90.00
_cell.angle_gamma   90.00
#
_symmetry.space_group_name_H-M   'P 1'
#
loop_
_entity.id
_entity.type
_entity.pdbx_description
1 polymer ?
#
loop_
_entity_poly.entity_id
_entity_poly.type
_entity_poly.pdbx_seq_one_letter_code
_entity_poly.pdbx_strand_id
1 'polypeptide(L)'
;MTPFIRRVGREVVEGVGLYLKGEDVKLEFDLNTDGLTSFMRRVLSVVYVIPRGFVACYGSIAEVINNPRASRAVGNAVARNPWPIIVPCHRVVRSDFNIGGYRGGLDMKRKLLKIEGVAVTARGRVLASHYLRASRLRELVSKRGLRFGG
;
A
#
# COMPACT_ATOMS: atom_id res chain seq x y z
N MET A 1 -24.21 -16.74 12.39
CA MET A 1 -23.52 -15.69 11.59
C MET A 1 -24.52 -15.08 10.62
N THR A 2 -24.66 -13.76 10.56
CA THR A 2 -25.70 -13.10 9.73
C THR A 2 -25.41 -13.26 8.23
N PRO A 3 -26.44 -13.21 7.35
CA PRO A 3 -26.23 -13.24 5.90
C PRO A 3 -25.26 -12.17 5.39
N PHE A 4 -25.27 -10.99 6.04
CA PHE A 4 -24.34 -9.90 5.76
C PHE A 4 -22.87 -10.29 5.98
N ILE A 5 -22.54 -10.84 7.16
CA ILE A 5 -21.15 -11.23 7.49
C ILE A 5 -20.65 -12.32 6.53
N ARG A 6 -21.49 -13.30 6.20
CA ARG A 6 -21.14 -14.37 5.25
C ARG A 6 -20.86 -13.81 3.84
N ARG A 7 -21.62 -12.80 3.41
CA ARG A 7 -21.41 -12.14 2.11
C ARG A 7 -20.07 -11.40 2.07
N VAL A 8 -19.80 -10.54 3.05
CA VAL A 8 -18.54 -9.77 3.11
C VAL A 8 -17.32 -10.70 3.14
N GLY A 9 -17.38 -11.77 3.95
CA GLY A 9 -16.30 -12.77 4.00
C GLY A 9 -16.02 -13.41 2.64
N ARG A 10 -17.06 -13.73 1.85
CA ARG A 10 -16.88 -14.28 0.50
C ARG A 10 -16.28 -13.26 -0.46
N GLU A 11 -16.78 -12.02 -0.46
CA GLU A 11 -16.27 -10.95 -1.33
C GLU A 11 -14.77 -10.71 -1.09
N VAL A 12 -14.32 -10.72 0.17
CA VAL A 12 -12.90 -10.58 0.51
C VAL A 12 -12.08 -11.78 0.00
N VAL A 13 -12.52 -13.01 0.27
CA VAL A 13 -11.80 -14.22 -0.14
C VAL A 13 -11.71 -14.33 -1.66
N GLU A 14 -12.82 -14.09 -2.35
CA GLU A 14 -12.89 -14.13 -3.82
C GLU A 14 -12.02 -13.04 -4.45
N GLY A 15 -12.16 -11.80 -3.97
CA GLY A 15 -11.36 -10.67 -4.46
C GLY A 15 -9.87 -10.91 -4.25
N VAL A 16 -9.43 -11.32 -3.06
CA VAL A 16 -8.02 -11.63 -2.80
C VAL A 16 -7.55 -12.82 -3.65
N GLY A 17 -8.39 -13.84 -3.83
CA GLY A 17 -8.10 -14.98 -4.69
C GLY A 17 -7.87 -14.58 -6.16
N LEU A 18 -8.74 -13.74 -6.72
CA LEU A 18 -8.58 -13.20 -8.08
C LEU A 18 -7.32 -12.33 -8.19
N TYR A 19 -7.09 -11.45 -7.21
CA TYR A 19 -5.88 -10.62 -7.16
C TYR A 19 -4.60 -11.48 -7.18
N LEU A 20 -4.54 -12.53 -6.37
CA LEU A 20 -3.36 -13.42 -6.30
C LEU A 20 -3.14 -14.24 -7.59
N LYS A 21 -4.18 -14.39 -8.42
CA LYS A 21 -4.09 -15.01 -9.76
C LYS A 21 -3.57 -14.04 -10.82
N GLY A 22 -3.44 -12.75 -10.53
CA GLY A 22 -3.03 -11.76 -11.52
C GLY A 22 -4.14 -10.85 -12.01
N GLU A 23 -5.40 -11.11 -11.65
CA GLU A 23 -6.53 -10.33 -12.14
C GLU A 23 -6.51 -8.89 -11.62
N ASP A 24 -6.97 -7.95 -12.45
CA ASP A 24 -7.12 -6.56 -12.06
C ASP A 24 -8.47 -6.34 -11.36
N VAL A 25 -8.50 -6.70 -10.07
CA VAL A 25 -9.67 -6.55 -9.21
C VAL A 25 -9.48 -5.42 -8.21
N LYS A 26 -10.55 -4.67 -7.96
CA LYS A 26 -10.56 -3.61 -6.94
C LYS A 26 -10.87 -4.21 -5.57
N LEU A 27 -9.93 -4.09 -4.64
CA LEU A 27 -10.10 -4.50 -3.25
C LEU A 27 -10.49 -3.29 -2.39
N GLU A 28 -11.69 -2.78 -2.62
CA GLU A 28 -12.23 -1.61 -1.93
C GLU A 28 -13.21 -2.04 -0.83
N PHE A 29 -12.78 -1.92 0.43
CA PHE A 29 -13.59 -2.28 1.59
C PHE A 29 -13.62 -1.12 2.59
N ASP A 30 -14.68 -1.08 3.40
CA ASP A 30 -14.74 -0.26 4.59
C ASP A 30 -13.94 -0.96 5.71
N LEU A 31 -12.83 -0.34 6.12
CA LEU A 31 -11.87 -0.94 7.04
C LEU A 31 -12.03 -0.31 8.42
N ASN A 32 -12.34 -1.13 9.41
CA ASN A 32 -12.41 -0.65 10.79
C ASN A 32 -11.03 -0.18 11.25
N THR A 33 -10.85 1.12 11.49
CA THR A 33 -9.57 1.71 11.92
C THR A 33 -9.45 1.93 13.44
N ASP A 34 -10.28 1.25 14.21
CA ASP A 34 -10.18 1.19 15.67
C ASP A 34 -8.82 0.63 16.11
N GLY A 35 -8.28 1.18 17.20
CA GLY A 35 -6.95 0.83 17.70
C GLY A 35 -5.76 1.37 16.88
N LEU A 36 -5.99 1.96 15.71
CA LEU A 36 -4.94 2.67 14.97
C LEU A 36 -4.71 4.07 15.52
N THR A 37 -3.45 4.48 15.66
CA THR A 37 -3.11 5.86 15.99
C THR A 37 -3.48 6.79 14.83
N SER A 38 -3.68 8.08 15.12
CA SER A 38 -3.93 9.10 14.08
C SER A 38 -2.83 9.12 13.01
N PHE A 39 -1.56 8.90 13.40
CA PHE A 39 -0.45 8.78 12.46
C PHE A 39 -0.58 7.53 11.56
N MET A 40 -0.89 6.36 12.14
CA MET A 40 -1.08 5.13 11.37
C MET A 40 -2.23 5.25 10.37
N ARG A 41 -3.37 5.83 10.78
CA ARG A 41 -4.52 6.06 9.89
C ARG A 41 -4.12 6.91 8.68
N ARG A 42 -3.42 8.02 8.90
CA ARG A 42 -2.91 8.87 7.80
C ARG A 42 -1.97 8.09 6.87
N VAL A 43 -0.97 7.40 7.42
CA VAL A 43 -0.02 6.60 6.61
C VAL A 43 -0.74 5.52 5.79
N LEU A 44 -1.57 4.70 6.42
CA LEU A 44 -2.23 3.58 5.75
C LEU A 44 -3.26 4.07 4.72
N SER A 45 -3.92 5.22 4.96
CA SER A 45 -4.82 5.82 3.97
C SER A 45 -4.08 6.27 2.70
N VAL A 46 -2.84 6.79 2.83
CA VAL A 46 -2.00 7.11 1.65
C VAL A 46 -1.57 5.82 0.94
N VAL A 47 -1.16 4.80 1.69
CA VAL A 47 -0.74 3.50 1.11
C VAL A 47 -1.88 2.84 0.34
N TYR A 48 -3.11 2.91 0.86
CA TYR A 48 -4.30 2.38 0.23
C TYR A 48 -4.61 3.00 -1.14
N VAL A 49 -4.16 4.23 -1.36
CA VAL A 49 -4.39 4.97 -2.60
C VAL A 49 -3.34 4.64 -3.68
N ILE A 50 -2.20 4.01 -3.33
CA ILE A 50 -1.16 3.66 -4.31
C ILE A 50 -1.75 2.64 -5.30
N PRO A 51 -1.89 2.94 -6.60
CA PRO A 51 -2.51 2.05 -7.57
C PRO A 51 -1.67 0.82 -7.88
N ARG A 52 -2.33 -0.21 -8.40
CA ARG A 52 -1.70 -1.40 -8.97
C ARG A 52 -0.65 -0.99 -10.02
N GLY A 53 0.49 -1.67 -10.02
CA GLY A 53 1.56 -1.42 -10.99
C GLY A 53 2.45 -0.22 -10.64
N PHE A 54 2.22 0.41 -9.48
CA PHE A 54 3.01 1.53 -9.00
C PHE A 54 3.49 1.32 -7.57
N VAL A 55 4.57 2.01 -7.23
CA VAL A 55 5.17 2.01 -5.89
C VAL A 55 5.46 3.44 -5.44
N ALA A 56 5.54 3.66 -4.13
CA ALA A 56 5.98 4.93 -3.56
C ALA A 56 7.03 4.70 -2.48
N CYS A 57 7.92 5.67 -2.23
CA CYS A 57 8.83 5.54 -1.10
C CYS A 57 8.23 6.03 0.23
N TYR A 58 8.80 5.55 1.32
CA TYR A 58 8.48 6.02 2.68
C TYR A 58 8.55 7.55 2.83
N GLY A 59 9.55 8.19 2.19
CA GLY A 59 9.70 9.65 2.19
C GLY A 59 8.58 10.37 1.47
N SER A 60 8.15 9.88 0.30
CA SER A 60 7.04 10.47 -0.46
C SER A 60 5.72 10.37 0.30
N ILE A 61 5.49 9.27 1.03
CA ILE A 61 4.34 9.14 1.93
C ILE A 61 4.46 10.14 3.09
N ALA A 62 5.64 10.25 3.70
CA ALA A 62 5.92 11.19 4.80
C ALA A 62 5.65 12.64 4.38
N GLU A 63 6.07 13.03 3.17
CA GLU A 63 5.77 14.34 2.59
C GLU A 63 4.26 14.56 2.39
N VAL A 64 3.55 13.57 1.84
CA VAL A 64 2.10 13.65 1.56
C VAL A 64 1.29 13.84 2.84
N ILE A 65 1.69 13.22 3.95
CA ILE A 65 1.04 13.41 5.26
C ILE A 65 1.54 14.65 6.01
N ASN A 66 2.25 15.57 5.33
CA ASN A 66 2.84 16.80 5.86
C ASN A 66 3.82 16.58 7.02
N ASN A 67 4.57 15.47 7.01
CA ASN A 67 5.66 15.23 7.94
C ASN A 67 6.88 14.65 7.23
N PRO A 68 7.62 15.45 6.42
CA PRO A 68 8.72 14.96 5.58
C PRO A 68 9.84 14.23 6.34
N ARG A 69 10.03 14.54 7.63
CA ARG A 69 11.05 13.92 8.48
C ARG A 69 10.63 12.55 9.05
N ALA A 70 9.40 12.11 8.83
CA ALA A 70 8.84 10.90 9.43
C ALA A 70 9.05 9.60 8.62
N SER A 71 9.94 9.56 7.62
CA SER A 71 10.14 8.37 6.76
C SER A 71 10.33 7.05 7.54
N ARG A 72 11.13 7.06 8.63
CA ARG A 72 11.29 5.87 9.50
C ARG A 72 9.99 5.50 10.23
N ALA A 73 9.26 6.48 10.75
CA ALA A 73 7.98 6.26 11.42
C ALA A 73 6.91 5.73 10.45
N VAL A 74 6.90 6.22 9.20
CA VAL A 74 6.08 5.66 8.11
C VAL A 74 6.41 4.19 7.91
N GLY A 75 7.70 3.82 7.83
CA GLY A 75 8.13 2.43 7.74
C GLY A 75 7.55 1.55 8.86
N ASN A 76 7.60 2.02 10.11
CA ASN A 76 7.02 1.31 11.25
C ASN A 76 5.50 1.18 11.17
N ALA A 77 4.79 2.22 10.73
CA ALA A 77 3.34 2.17 10.54
C ALA A 77 2.94 1.19 9.42
N VAL A 78 3.67 1.20 8.30
CA VAL A 78 3.47 0.27 7.17
C VAL A 78 3.73 -1.19 7.59
N ALA A 79 4.77 -1.42 8.39
CA ALA A 79 5.09 -2.77 8.90
C ALA A 79 4.00 -3.33 9.83
N ARG A 80 3.22 -2.46 10.49
CA ARG A 80 2.10 -2.79 11.37
C ARG A 80 0.74 -2.77 10.67
N ASN A 81 0.72 -2.74 9.34
CA ASN A 81 -0.51 -2.81 8.56
C ASN A 81 -1.32 -4.09 8.90
N PRO A 82 -2.55 -3.95 9.43
CA PRO A 82 -3.39 -5.10 9.78
C PRO A 82 -4.08 -5.73 8.56
N TRP A 83 -4.10 -5.05 7.40
CA TRP A 83 -4.74 -5.54 6.18
C TRP A 83 -3.76 -5.63 5.01
N PRO A 84 -2.79 -6.57 5.01
CA PRO A 84 -1.95 -6.84 3.84
C PRO A 84 -2.81 -7.11 2.59
N ILE A 85 -2.26 -6.84 1.41
CA ILE A 85 -2.91 -6.95 0.10
C ILE A 85 -4.02 -5.90 -0.11
N ILE A 86 -5.00 -5.79 0.79
CA ILE A 86 -6.07 -4.78 0.71
C ILE A 86 -5.49 -3.37 0.88
N VAL A 87 -4.73 -3.14 1.96
CA VAL A 87 -3.83 -2.00 2.08
C VAL A 87 -2.46 -2.47 1.57
N PRO A 88 -2.01 -2.01 0.39
CA PRO A 88 -0.93 -2.66 -0.36
C PRO A 88 0.45 -2.23 0.15
N CYS A 89 0.80 -2.64 1.36
CA CYS A 89 2.09 -2.31 1.99
C CYS A 89 3.31 -2.82 1.20
N HIS A 90 3.14 -3.83 0.32
CA HIS A 90 4.17 -4.29 -0.61
C HIS A 90 4.50 -3.27 -1.71
N ARG A 91 3.64 -2.27 -1.96
CA ARG A 91 3.91 -1.15 -2.89
C ARG A 91 4.77 -0.05 -2.29
N VAL A 92 5.15 -0.14 -1.01
CA VAL A 92 6.03 0.85 -0.36
C VAL A 92 7.48 0.38 -0.40
N VAL A 93 8.38 1.21 -0.95
CA VAL A 93 9.79 0.85 -1.20
C VAL A 93 10.76 1.90 -0.63
N ARG A 94 12.06 1.63 -0.72
CA ARG A 94 13.10 2.61 -0.37
C ARG A 94 13.23 3.67 -1.48
N SER A 95 13.77 4.84 -1.15
CA SER A 95 13.98 5.95 -2.10
C SER A 95 15.06 5.66 -3.15
N ASP A 96 15.93 4.68 -2.92
CA ASP A 96 16.95 4.17 -3.86
C ASP A 96 16.41 3.10 -4.83
N PHE A 97 15.08 3.02 -4.96
CA PHE A 97 14.32 2.03 -5.73
C PHE A 97 14.47 0.58 -5.26
N ASN A 98 15.18 0.32 -4.16
CA ASN A 98 15.23 -1.03 -3.60
C ASN A 98 13.89 -1.36 -2.92
N ILE A 99 13.39 -2.58 -3.13
CA ILE A 99 12.14 -3.03 -2.52
C ILE A 99 12.21 -3.03 -0.98
N GLY A 100 13.40 -3.07 -0.38
CA GLY A 100 13.59 -3.05 1.07
C GLY A 100 12.94 -4.24 1.78
N GLY A 101 12.83 -4.16 3.11
CA GLY A 101 12.23 -5.22 3.91
C GLY A 101 10.72 -5.39 3.69
N TYR A 102 10.21 -6.56 4.05
CA TYR A 102 8.79 -6.87 4.05
C TYR A 102 8.47 -7.89 5.14
N ARG A 103 7.42 -7.66 5.93
CA ARG A 103 7.04 -8.57 7.02
C ARG A 103 6.68 -9.97 6.52
N GLY A 104 6.08 -10.08 5.33
CA GLY A 104 5.79 -11.36 4.69
C GLY A 104 6.99 -12.00 3.95
N GLY A 105 8.20 -11.44 4.09
CA GLY A 105 9.40 -11.90 3.38
C GLY A 105 9.60 -11.28 2.00
N LEU A 106 10.85 -11.21 1.54
CA LEU A 106 11.19 -10.56 0.27
C LEU A 106 10.60 -11.29 -0.94
N ASP A 107 10.53 -12.62 -0.91
CA ASP A 107 9.99 -13.42 -2.00
C ASP A 107 8.51 -13.14 -2.22
N MET A 108 7.74 -13.04 -1.13
CA MET A 108 6.34 -12.64 -1.19
C MET A 108 6.17 -11.24 -1.77
N LYS A 109 6.98 -10.27 -1.33
CA LYS A 109 6.93 -8.91 -1.89
C LYS A 109 7.23 -8.89 -3.38
N ARG A 110 8.26 -9.63 -3.83
CA ARG A 110 8.60 -9.77 -5.25
C ARG A 110 7.47 -10.41 -6.04
N LYS A 111 6.83 -11.47 -5.51
CA LYS A 111 5.71 -12.14 -6.16
C LYS A 111 4.50 -11.21 -6.31
N LEU A 112 4.13 -10.48 -5.27
CA LEU A 112 3.03 -9.51 -5.29
C LEU A 112 3.31 -8.37 -6.29
N LEU A 113 4.52 -7.79 -6.26
CA LEU A 113 4.90 -6.77 -7.24
C LEU A 113 4.87 -7.31 -8.67
N LYS A 114 5.35 -8.54 -8.90
CA LYS A 114 5.33 -9.18 -10.22
C LYS A 114 3.91 -9.45 -10.71
N ILE A 115 3.01 -9.93 -9.85
CA ILE A 115 1.57 -10.08 -10.13
C ILE A 115 1.01 -8.76 -10.67
N GLU A 116 1.39 -7.64 -10.06
CA GLU A 116 0.96 -6.29 -10.46
C GLU A 116 1.67 -5.71 -11.68
N GLY A 117 2.58 -6.47 -12.33
CA GLY A 117 3.34 -6.00 -13.48
C GLY A 117 4.54 -5.11 -13.12
N VAL A 118 4.93 -5.03 -11.85
CA VAL A 118 6.12 -4.29 -11.42
C VAL A 118 7.35 -5.19 -11.53
N ALA A 119 8.20 -4.91 -12.52
CA ALA A 119 9.45 -5.63 -12.68
C ALA A 119 10.43 -5.28 -11.55
N VAL A 120 10.99 -6.31 -10.91
CA VAL A 120 12.04 -6.18 -9.89
C VAL A 120 13.29 -6.89 -10.37
N THR A 121 14.39 -6.17 -10.47
CA THR A 121 15.70 -6.71 -10.86
C THR A 121 16.20 -7.76 -9.86
N ALA A 122 17.20 -8.56 -10.26
CA ALA A 122 17.87 -9.53 -9.39
C ALA A 122 18.35 -8.86 -8.08
N ARG A 123 18.91 -7.64 -8.18
CA ARG A 123 19.37 -6.82 -7.05
C ARG A 123 18.24 -6.19 -6.21
N GLY A 124 16.98 -6.51 -6.50
CA GLY A 124 15.84 -6.07 -5.70
C GLY A 124 15.40 -4.64 -5.96
N ARG A 125 15.68 -4.09 -7.14
CA ARG A 125 15.27 -2.73 -7.52
C ARG A 125 14.10 -2.73 -8.49
N VAL A 126 13.14 -1.84 -8.26
CA VAL A 126 12.07 -1.52 -9.21
C VAL A 126 12.57 -0.59 -10.31
N LEU A 127 11.91 -0.60 -11.47
CA LEU A 127 12.15 0.43 -12.50
C LEU A 127 11.52 1.76 -12.08
N ALA A 128 12.19 2.86 -12.43
CA ALA A 128 11.74 4.21 -12.10
C ALA A 128 10.35 4.56 -12.69
N SER A 129 9.95 3.92 -13.79
CA SER A 129 8.62 4.08 -14.41
C SER A 129 7.46 3.69 -13.51
N HIS A 130 7.67 2.78 -12.55
CA HIS A 130 6.66 2.39 -11.57
C HIS A 130 6.62 3.32 -10.35
N TYR A 131 7.54 4.29 -10.25
CA TYR A 131 7.70 5.08 -9.03
C TYR A 131 6.80 6.33 -9.03
N LEU A 132 5.99 6.48 -7.98
CA LEU A 132 5.19 7.67 -7.72
C LEU A 132 5.95 8.66 -6.87
N ARG A 133 6.21 9.83 -7.46
CA ARG A 133 6.67 11.01 -6.73
C ARG A 133 5.59 11.53 -5.78
N ALA A 134 6.01 12.27 -4.76
CA ALA A 134 5.10 12.85 -3.78
C ALA A 134 4.00 13.72 -4.41
N SER A 135 4.31 14.51 -5.44
CA SER A 135 3.32 15.32 -6.17
C SER A 135 2.16 14.49 -6.73
N ARG A 136 2.49 13.43 -7.48
CA ARG A 136 1.49 12.52 -8.05
C ARG A 136 0.71 11.77 -6.96
N LEU A 137 1.39 11.37 -5.88
CA LEU A 137 0.73 10.72 -4.75
C LEU A 137 -0.25 11.67 -4.03
N ARG A 138 0.09 12.97 -3.87
CA ARG A 138 -0.83 13.99 -3.34
C ARG A 138 -2.06 14.17 -4.23
N GLU A 139 -1.90 14.16 -5.56
CA GLU A 139 -3.03 14.24 -6.49
C GLU A 139 -4.00 13.06 -6.30
N LEU A 140 -3.48 11.84 -6.21
CA LEU A 140 -4.30 10.64 -6.00
C LEU A 140 -5.03 10.68 -4.66
N VAL A 141 -4.33 11.08 -3.59
CA VAL A 141 -4.91 11.23 -2.24
C VAL A 141 -6.03 12.28 -2.24
N SER A 142 -5.82 13.41 -2.91
CA SER A 142 -6.83 14.48 -3.03
C SER A 142 -8.06 14.02 -3.83
N LYS A 143 -7.87 13.26 -4.91
CA LYS A 143 -8.97 12.68 -5.71
C LYS A 143 -9.83 11.69 -4.90
N ARG A 144 -9.25 11.05 -3.89
CA ARG A 144 -9.96 10.19 -2.92
C ARG A 144 -10.61 10.96 -1.77
N GLY A 145 -10.59 12.30 -1.80
CA GLY A 145 -11.18 13.16 -0.78
C GLY A 145 -10.39 13.23 0.53
N LEU A 146 -9.21 12.62 0.59
CA LEU A 146 -8.36 12.63 1.78
C LEU A 146 -7.59 13.95 1.86
N ARG A 147 -7.68 14.64 3.01
CA ARG A 147 -6.87 15.81 3.31
C ARG A 147 -6.20 15.63 4.67
N PHE A 148 -4.91 15.90 4.73
CA PHE A 148 -4.15 15.91 5.98
C PHE A 148 -3.85 17.36 6.33
N GLY A 149 -4.36 17.82 7.49
CA GLY A 149 -3.99 19.12 8.05
C GLY A 149 -2.48 19.21 8.34
N GLY A 150 -2.00 20.44 8.49
CA GLY A 150 -0.66 20.73 9.01
C GLY A 150 -0.57 20.48 10.51
#